data_AF-A0A4Z0V4J3-F1
#
_entry.id   AF-A0A4Z0V4J3-F1
#
_cell.length_a   1.000
_cell.length_b   1.000
_cell.length_c   1.000
_cell.angle_alpha   90.00
_cell.angle_beta   90.00
_cell.angle_gamma   90.00
#
_symmetry.space_group_name_H-M   'P 1'
#
loop_
_entity.id
_entity.type
_entity.pdbx_description
1 polymer ?
#
loop_
_entity_poly.entity_id
_entity_poly.type
_entity_poly.pdbx_seq_one_letter_code
_entity_poly.pdbx_strand_id
1 'polypeptide(L)'
;MGCPIIRNIPRYQPTMVVLIAILYLTLFPQPLGDEGIHMFEGADKVVHFIMFGGLTGTFLFDRWRMERPLSMGAALLVALISTIIGAAVEYLQYAMQLGRTGNDLFDALANTLGAFTAVPACRWLHWINVVIDNRT
;
A
#
# COMPACT_ATOMS: atom_id res chain seq x y z
N MET A 1 12.06 -10.16 16.94
CA MET A 1 12.28 -11.61 16.89
C MET A 1 11.12 -12.24 16.12
N GLY A 2 11.32 -12.54 14.84
CA GLY A 2 10.30 -13.20 14.00
C GLY A 2 10.57 -14.70 13.90
N CYS A 3 9.52 -15.49 13.67
CA CYS A 3 9.61 -16.93 13.37
C CYS A 3 10.63 -17.19 12.24
N PRO A 4 11.47 -18.24 12.32
CA PRO A 4 12.50 -18.55 11.31
C PRO A 4 11.94 -18.66 9.89
N ILE A 5 10.66 -19.04 9.74
CA ILE A 5 9.98 -19.13 8.44
C ILE A 5 9.89 -17.77 7.74
N ILE A 6 9.60 -16.68 8.48
CA ILE A 6 9.43 -15.34 7.93
C ILE A 6 10.77 -14.77 7.43
N ARG A 7 11.89 -15.20 8.03
CA ARG A 7 13.24 -14.78 7.64
C ARG A 7 13.69 -15.39 6.31
N ASN A 8 13.19 -16.57 5.97
CA ASN A 8 13.57 -17.31 4.76
C ASN A 8 12.82 -16.84 3.50
N ILE A 9 11.80 -15.99 3.64
CA ILE A 9 11.11 -15.38 2.50
C ILE A 9 12.10 -14.47 1.75
N PRO A 10 12.26 -14.61 0.41
CA PRO A 10 13.15 -13.75 -0.36
C PRO A 10 12.81 -12.26 -0.21
N ARG A 11 13.78 -11.39 -0.48
CA ARG A 11 13.66 -9.94 -0.25
C ARG A 11 12.48 -9.37 -1.05
N TYR A 12 11.67 -8.53 -0.41
CA TYR A 12 10.53 -7.81 -0.98
C TYR A 12 9.41 -8.65 -1.60
N GLN A 13 9.39 -9.97 -1.38
CA GLN A 13 8.31 -10.82 -1.90
C GLN A 13 6.92 -10.44 -1.37
N PRO A 14 6.72 -10.16 -0.06
CA PRO A 14 5.44 -9.66 0.45
C PRO A 14 4.98 -8.39 -0.29
N THR A 15 5.83 -7.37 -0.43
CA THR A 15 5.49 -6.17 -1.20
C THR A 15 5.16 -6.47 -2.65
N MET A 16 5.94 -7.33 -3.32
CA MET A 16 5.69 -7.68 -4.72
C MET A 16 4.34 -8.36 -4.91
N VAL A 17 3.98 -9.30 -4.02
CA VAL A 17 2.66 -9.96 -4.06
C VAL A 17 1.54 -8.94 -3.86
N VAL A 18 1.68 -8.03 -2.89
CA VAL A 18 0.68 -6.96 -2.67
C VAL A 18 0.56 -6.04 -3.87
N LEU A 19 1.68 -5.60 -4.45
CA LEU A 19 1.66 -4.74 -5.64
C LEU A 19 0.99 -5.42 -6.83
N ILE A 20 1.31 -6.69 -7.09
CA ILE A 20 0.67 -7.48 -8.17
C ILE A 20 -0.83 -7.63 -7.91
N ALA A 21 -1.23 -7.92 -6.66
CA ALA A 21 -2.64 -8.02 -6.29
C ALA A 21 -3.37 -6.69 -6.50
N ILE A 22 -2.76 -5.56 -6.14
CA ILE A 22 -3.33 -4.22 -6.40
C ILE A 22 -3.53 -4.03 -7.90
N LEU A 23 -2.49 -4.21 -8.71
CA LEU A 23 -2.57 -4.01 -10.17
C LEU A 23 -3.63 -4.92 -10.82
N TYR A 24 -3.74 -6.17 -10.38
CA TYR A 24 -4.78 -7.08 -10.85
C TYR A 24 -6.18 -6.57 -10.46
N LEU A 25 -6.39 -6.27 -9.17
CA LEU A 25 -7.69 -5.87 -8.66
C LEU A 25 -8.13 -4.48 -9.15
N THR A 26 -7.22 -3.60 -9.54
CA THR A 26 -7.54 -2.25 -10.01
C THR A 26 -7.60 -2.15 -11.53
N LEU A 27 -6.73 -2.83 -12.29
CA LEU A 27 -6.66 -2.67 -13.75
C LEU A 27 -7.51 -3.68 -14.53
N PHE A 28 -7.68 -4.91 -14.04
CA PHE A 28 -8.45 -5.92 -14.78
C PHE A 28 -9.96 -5.73 -14.61
N PRO A 29 -10.76 -5.71 -15.70
CA PRO A 29 -12.21 -5.68 -15.62
C PRO A 29 -12.73 -6.93 -14.89
N GLN A 30 -13.66 -6.74 -13.96
CA GLN A 30 -14.30 -7.83 -13.17
C GLN A 30 -13.31 -8.90 -12.64
N PRO A 31 -12.32 -8.53 -11.82
CA PRO A 31 -11.28 -9.47 -11.39
C PRO A 31 -11.81 -10.60 -10.49
N LEU A 32 -13.03 -10.48 -9.98
CA LEU A 32 -13.69 -11.46 -9.10
C LEU A 32 -14.85 -12.21 -9.79
N GLY A 33 -15.04 -12.04 -11.10
CA GLY A 33 -16.11 -12.68 -11.88
C GLY A 33 -17.44 -11.89 -11.93
N ASP A 34 -18.42 -12.47 -12.63
CA ASP A 34 -19.72 -11.86 -12.95
C ASP A 34 -20.73 -11.87 -11.80
N GLU A 35 -20.45 -12.62 -10.73
CA GLU A 35 -21.25 -12.57 -9.51
C GLU A 35 -20.92 -11.26 -8.80
N GLY A 36 -21.68 -10.22 -9.14
CA GLY A 36 -21.55 -8.90 -8.57
C GLY A 36 -21.57 -8.99 -7.06
N ILE A 37 -20.39 -8.94 -6.44
CA ILE A 37 -20.27 -8.73 -5.00
C ILE A 37 -20.75 -7.30 -4.77
N HIS A 38 -22.05 -7.14 -4.55
CA HIS A 38 -22.67 -5.89 -4.17
C HIS A 38 -22.18 -5.53 -2.78
N MET A 39 -21.03 -4.87 -2.71
CA MET A 39 -20.62 -4.18 -1.50
C MET A 39 -21.45 -2.90 -1.31
N PHE A 40 -21.41 -2.35 -0.10
CA PHE A 40 -22.07 -1.08 0.23
C PHE A 40 -21.48 0.09 -0.59
N GLU A 41 -22.24 1.19 -0.70
CA GLU A 41 -21.79 2.41 -1.38
C GLU A 41 -20.51 2.97 -0.74
N GLY A 42 -19.46 3.21 -1.53
CA GLY A 42 -18.17 3.68 -1.03
C GLY A 42 -17.18 2.58 -0.60
N ALA A 43 -17.53 1.29 -0.75
CA ALA A 43 -16.62 0.19 -0.43
C ALA A 43 -15.34 0.19 -1.30
N ASP A 44 -15.43 0.64 -2.54
CA ASP A 44 -14.31 0.95 -3.44
C ASP A 44 -13.24 1.79 -2.74
N LYS A 45 -13.64 2.88 -2.09
CA LYS A 45 -12.72 3.81 -1.39
C LYS A 45 -12.04 3.15 -0.21
N VAL A 46 -12.76 2.31 0.53
CA VAL A 46 -12.19 1.55 1.66
C VAL A 46 -11.16 0.54 1.15
N VAL A 47 -11.44 -0.13 0.03
CA VAL A 47 -10.51 -1.06 -0.61
C VAL A 47 -9.25 -0.33 -1.07
N HIS A 48 -9.37 0.82 -1.73
CA HIS A 48 -8.26 1.68 -2.13
C HIS A 48 -7.40 2.11 -0.94
N PHE A 49 -8.04 2.55 0.15
CA PHE A 49 -7.36 2.86 1.41
C PHE A 49 -6.55 1.67 1.95
N ILE A 50 -7.17 0.48 2.00
CA ILE A 50 -6.51 -0.75 2.48
C ILE A 50 -5.36 -1.16 1.56
N MET A 51 -5.55 -1.08 0.24
CA MET A 51 -4.55 -1.46 -0.76
C MET A 51 -3.26 -0.64 -0.60
N PHE A 52 -3.35 0.69 -0.61
CA PHE A 52 -2.16 1.54 -0.58
C PHE A 52 -1.57 1.69 0.84
N GLY A 53 -2.40 1.55 1.87
CA GLY A 53 -1.92 1.35 3.24
C GLY A 53 -1.17 0.03 3.38
N GLY A 54 -1.69 -1.05 2.80
CA GLY A 54 -1.05 -2.37 2.73
C GLY A 54 0.25 -2.35 1.95
N LEU A 55 0.32 -1.64 0.82
CA LEU A 55 1.54 -1.49 0.02
C LEU A 55 2.65 -0.81 0.83
N THR A 56 2.33 0.32 1.47
CA THR A 56 3.28 1.04 2.34
C THR A 56 3.68 0.18 3.54
N GLY A 57 2.71 -0.41 4.22
CA GLY A 57 2.94 -1.23 5.42
C GLY A 57 3.75 -2.48 5.14
N THR A 58 3.48 -3.19 4.03
CA THR A 58 4.26 -4.38 3.66
C THR A 58 5.68 -4.05 3.25
N PHE A 59 5.92 -2.90 2.61
CA PHE A 59 7.28 -2.45 2.34
C PHE A 59 8.05 -2.16 3.63
N LEU A 60 7.42 -1.47 4.59
CA LEU A 60 8.02 -1.20 5.90
C LEU A 60 8.26 -2.49 6.71
N PHE A 61 7.33 -3.44 6.63
CA PHE A 61 7.47 -4.78 7.19
C PHE A 61 8.66 -5.52 6.57
N ASP A 62 8.82 -5.47 5.24
CA ASP A 62 9.94 -6.06 4.53
C ASP A 62 11.28 -5.49 5.02
N ARG A 63 11.35 -4.17 5.23
CA ARG A 63 12.53 -3.50 5.80
C ARG A 63 12.82 -3.94 7.23
N TRP A 64 11.79 -4.01 8.06
CA TRP A 64 11.90 -4.43 9.45
C TRP A 64 12.37 -5.89 9.58
N ARG A 65 11.75 -6.84 8.86
CA ARG A 65 12.11 -8.26 8.93
C ARG A 65 13.53 -8.55 8.42
N MET A 66 14.04 -7.70 7.53
CA MET A 66 15.42 -7.76 7.03
C MET A 66 16.42 -7.10 7.98
N GLU A 67 16.00 -6.71 9.20
CA GLU A 67 16.83 -6.02 10.19
C GLU A 67 17.39 -4.68 9.66
N ARG A 68 16.67 -4.06 8.72
CA ARG A 68 17.01 -2.74 8.14
C ARG A 68 15.83 -1.75 8.21
N PRO A 69 15.25 -1.52 9.41
CA PRO A 69 14.14 -0.61 9.58
C PRO A 69 14.49 0.81 9.13
N LEU A 70 13.50 1.51 8.60
CA LEU A 70 13.67 2.86 8.07
C LEU A 70 13.53 3.92 9.18
N SER A 71 14.09 5.10 8.95
CA SER A 71 13.79 6.28 9.75
C SER A 71 12.38 6.80 9.44
N MET A 72 11.86 7.68 10.29
CA MET A 72 10.56 8.33 10.05
C MET A 72 10.49 9.04 8.68
N GLY A 73 11.51 9.82 8.34
CA GLY A 73 11.55 10.52 7.04
C GLY A 73 11.56 9.57 5.85
N ALA A 74 12.30 8.47 5.94
CA ALA A 74 12.31 7.45 4.89
C ALA A 74 10.98 6.69 4.80
N ALA A 75 10.28 6.47 5.92
CA ALA A 75 8.95 5.87 5.92
C ALA A 75 7.89 6.79 5.29
N LEU A 76 7.95 8.10 5.56
CA LEU A 76 7.11 9.10 4.89
C LEU A 76 7.39 9.17 3.38
N LEU A 77 8.65 9.04 2.96
CA LEU A 77 9.00 8.94 1.55
C LEU A 77 8.40 7.69 0.89
N VAL A 78 8.39 6.55 1.57
CA VAL A 78 7.73 5.33 1.07
C VAL A 78 6.22 5.57 0.91
N ALA A 79 5.57 6.21 1.89
CA ALA A 79 4.15 6.56 1.78
C ALA A 79 3.88 7.47 0.57
N LEU A 80 4.73 8.49 0.34
CA LEU A 80 4.64 9.36 -0.83
C LEU A 80 4.80 8.57 -2.14
N ILE A 81 5.76 7.65 -2.22
CA ILE A 81 5.95 6.78 -3.39
C ILE A 81 4.69 5.92 -3.63
N SER A 82 4.11 5.33 -2.58
CA SER A 82 2.85 4.59 -2.69
C SER A 82 1.69 5.44 -3.19
N THR A 83 1.59 6.70 -2.74
CA THR A 83 0.60 7.67 -3.26
C THR A 83 0.80 7.93 -4.75
N ILE A 84 2.05 8.11 -5.20
CA ILE A 84 2.36 8.31 -6.63
C ILE A 84 1.98 7.08 -7.45
N ILE A 85 2.22 5.86 -6.92
CA ILE A 85 1.78 4.62 -7.56
C ILE A 85 0.24 4.59 -7.67
N GLY A 86 -0.48 5.02 -6.64
CA GLY A 86 -1.95 5.09 -6.67
C GLY A 86 -2.48 6.05 -7.72
N ALA A 87 -1.92 7.26 -7.79
CA ALA A 87 -2.26 8.23 -8.82
C ALA A 87 -1.96 7.68 -10.24
N ALA A 88 -0.85 6.95 -10.41
CA ALA A 88 -0.53 6.31 -11.68
C ALA A 88 -1.54 5.20 -12.04
N VAL A 89 -1.97 4.40 -11.06
CA VAL A 89 -3.00 3.37 -11.27
C VAL A 89 -4.33 3.99 -11.69
N GLU A 90 -4.77 5.08 -11.06
CA GLU A 90 -6.00 5.79 -11.45
C GLU A 90 -5.93 6.37 -12.85
N TYR A 91 -4.78 6.96 -13.20
CA TYR A 91 -4.52 7.44 -14.54
C TYR A 91 -4.60 6.29 -15.56
N LEU A 92 -4.02 5.13 -15.24
CA LEU A 92 -4.10 3.94 -16.10
C LEU A 92 -5.52 3.40 -16.22
N GLN A 93 -6.29 3.34 -15.12
CA GLN A 93 -7.70 2.94 -15.15
C GLN A 93 -8.51 3.84 -16.10
N TYR A 94 -8.27 5.16 -16.03
CA TYR A 94 -8.89 6.13 -16.95
C TYR A 94 -8.43 5.91 -18.40
N ALA A 95 -7.13 5.74 -18.63
CA ALA A 95 -6.55 5.60 -19.96
C ALA A 95 -6.96 4.29 -20.66
N MET A 96 -7.16 3.20 -19.93
CA MET A 96 -7.49 1.88 -20.46
C MET A 96 -8.94 1.78 -20.97
N GLN A 97 -9.84 2.66 -20.52
CA GLN A 97 -11.26 2.69 -20.91
C GLN A 97 -12.01 1.34 -20.77
N LEU A 98 -11.57 0.47 -19.85
CA LEU A 98 -12.16 -0.86 -19.61
C LEU A 98 -13.40 -0.82 -18.67
N GLY A 99 -14.18 0.25 -18.72
CA GLY A 99 -15.43 0.37 -17.96
C GLY A 99 -15.27 0.70 -16.47
N ARG A 100 -14.08 1.12 -16.01
CA ARG A 100 -13.86 1.67 -14.67
C ARG A 100 -13.89 3.20 -14.68
N THR A 101 -14.49 3.79 -13.65
CA THR A 101 -14.47 5.22 -13.35
C THR A 101 -13.07 5.64 -12.89
N GLY A 102 -12.07 5.60 -13.79
CA GLY A 102 -10.73 6.08 -13.45
C GLY A 102 -10.71 7.60 -13.17
N ASN A 103 -9.64 8.09 -12.55
CA ASN A 103 -9.45 9.51 -12.22
C ASN A 103 -10.51 10.09 -11.24
N ASP A 104 -10.96 9.29 -10.28
CA ASP A 104 -11.80 9.74 -9.16
C ASP A 104 -10.92 10.36 -8.05
N LEU A 105 -11.21 11.61 -7.69
CA LEU A 105 -10.53 12.32 -6.62
C LEU A 105 -10.70 11.63 -5.26
N PHE A 106 -11.83 10.96 -5.02
CA PHE A 106 -12.06 10.26 -3.76
C PHE A 106 -11.23 8.98 -3.63
N ASP A 107 -10.98 8.27 -4.73
CA ASP A 107 -10.04 7.16 -4.77
C ASP A 107 -8.61 7.67 -4.56
N ALA A 108 -8.25 8.81 -5.16
CA ALA A 108 -6.93 9.41 -5.00
C ALA A 108 -6.67 9.79 -3.54
N LEU A 109 -7.69 10.35 -2.89
CA LEU A 109 -7.69 10.69 -1.48
C LEU A 109 -7.59 9.42 -0.62
N ALA A 110 -8.36 8.38 -0.92
CA ALA A 110 -8.31 7.11 -0.20
C ALA A 110 -6.93 6.45 -0.28
N ASN A 111 -6.31 6.42 -1.47
CA ASN A 111 -4.95 5.92 -1.67
C ASN A 111 -3.95 6.68 -0.79
N THR A 112 -4.05 8.01 -0.78
CA THR A 112 -3.17 8.90 -0.01
C THR A 112 -3.34 8.69 1.49
N LEU A 113 -4.58 8.71 1.98
CA LEU A 113 -4.86 8.48 3.41
C LEU A 113 -4.41 7.09 3.85
N GLY A 114 -4.63 6.07 3.03
CA GLY A 114 -4.18 4.71 3.28
C GLY A 114 -2.66 4.64 3.43
N ALA A 115 -1.94 5.13 2.44
CA ALA A 115 -0.48 5.13 2.42
C ALA A 115 0.12 5.86 3.64
N PHE A 116 -0.39 7.05 3.96
CA PHE A 116 0.14 7.83 5.09
C PHE A 116 -0.28 7.26 6.45
N THR A 117 -1.46 6.65 6.59
CA THR A 117 -1.91 6.02 7.84
C THR A 117 -1.08 4.78 8.19
N ALA A 118 -0.50 4.12 7.19
CA ALA A 118 0.40 2.99 7.43
C ALA A 118 1.66 3.39 8.22
N VAL A 119 2.14 4.63 8.10
CA VAL A 119 3.34 5.10 8.79
C VAL A 119 3.19 5.13 10.32
N PRO A 120 2.21 5.82 10.92
CA PRO A 120 1.99 5.76 12.37
C PRO A 120 1.61 4.36 12.84
N ALA A 121 0.86 3.57 12.06
CA ALA A 121 0.56 2.18 12.39
C ALA A 121 1.83 1.32 12.48
N CYS A 122 2.73 1.41 11.49
CA CYS A 122 4.01 0.70 11.48
C CYS A 122 4.97 1.21 12.56
N ARG A 123 4.91 2.50 12.92
CA ARG A 123 5.63 3.05 14.08
C ARG A 123 5.14 2.40 15.37
N TRP A 124 3.83 2.31 15.57
CA TRP A 124 3.23 1.69 16.76
C TRP A 124 3.60 0.20 16.87
N LEU A 125 3.72 -0.50 15.74
CA LEU A 125 4.22 -1.88 15.66
C LEU A 125 5.76 -2.01 15.81
N HIS A 126 6.48 -0.90 16.03
CA HIS A 126 7.93 -0.83 16.14
C HIS A 126 8.69 -1.34 14.89
N TRP A 127 8.11 -1.15 13.69
CA TRP A 127 8.76 -1.48 12.41
C TRP A 127 9.61 -0.33 11.84
N ILE A 128 9.43 0.88 12.36
CA ILE A 128 10.17 2.09 11.98
C ILE A 128 11.06 2.48 13.14
N ASN A 129 12.33 2.75 12.87
CA ASN A 129 13.25 3.28 13.87
C ASN A 129 12.97 4.75 14.14
N VAL A 130 12.82 5.08 15.41
CA VAL A 130 12.90 6.46 15.87
C VAL A 130 14.36 6.76 16.13
N VAL A 131 15.07 7.27 15.12
CA VAL A 131 16.36 7.92 15.38
C VAL A 131 16.03 9.23 16.07
N ILE A 132 16.07 9.25 17.40
CA ILE A 132 16.10 10.48 18.17
C ILE A 132 17.52 11.02 17.97
N ASP A 133 17.69 11.94 17.03
CA ASP A 133 18.94 12.67 16.87
C ASP A 133 19.08 13.61 18.07
N ASN A 134 19.69 13.11 19.15
CA ASN A 134 20.08 13.92 20.29
C ASN A 134 21.25 14.80 19.86
N ARG A 135 20.97 15.87 19.12
CA ARG A 135 21.90 16.97 18.94
C ARG A 135 21.88 17.81 20.21
N THR A 136 22.72 17.43 21.17
CA THR A 136 23.22 18.33 22.23
C THR A 136 24.35 19.18 21.70
#